data_AF-K6Z484-F1
#
_entry.id   AF-K6Z484-F1
#
_cell.length_a   1.000
_cell.length_b   1.000
_cell.length_c   1.000
_cell.angle_alpha   90.00
_cell.angle_beta   90.00
_cell.angle_gamma   90.00
#
_symmetry.space_group_name_H-M   'P 1'
#
loop_
_entity.id
_entity.type
_entity.pdbx_description
1 polymer ?
#
loop_
_entity_poly.entity_id
_entity_poly.type
_entity_poly.pdbx_seq_one_letter_code
_entity_poly.pdbx_strand_id
1 'polypeptide(L)'
;MAIYRLRMQIEEEFRDIKSSSFGLGFEHHKSRSVQRIAILILIATLASILANIIGLAILIAGLHRRYQANTVKTRRVLSFHYLGLRGFVDKRFTLLCEQYEAAVLNLRTIIADNFNG
;
A
#
# COMPACT_ATOMS: atom_id res chain seq x y z
N MET A 1 -19.58 16.02 -5.71
CA MET A 1 -19.28 14.66 -5.19
C MET A 1 -17.85 14.21 -5.40
N ALA A 2 -17.19 14.51 -6.53
CA ALA A 2 -15.80 14.10 -6.80
C ALA A 2 -14.77 14.64 -5.79
N ILE A 3 -14.83 15.94 -5.44
CA ILE A 3 -13.90 16.58 -4.48
C ILE A 3 -13.99 15.95 -3.09
N TYR A 4 -15.19 15.66 -2.61
CA TYR A 4 -15.39 15.02 -1.30
C TYR A 4 -14.81 13.60 -1.27
N ARG A 5 -15.00 12.83 -2.35
CA ARG A 5 -14.41 11.50 -2.49
C ARG A 5 -12.88 11.57 -2.48
N LEU A 6 -12.30 12.51 -3.21
CA LEU A 6 -10.84 12.71 -3.25
C LEU A 6 -10.30 13.08 -1.87
N ARG A 7 -10.99 13.97 -1.15
CA ARG A 7 -10.64 14.32 0.22
C ARG A 7 -10.66 13.09 1.14
N MET A 8 -11.72 12.30 1.08
CA MET A 8 -11.83 11.07 1.88
C MET A 8 -10.71 10.08 1.56
N GLN A 9 -10.36 9.91 0.28
CA GLN A 9 -9.24 9.07 -0.14
C GLN A 9 -7.91 9.55 0.43
N ILE A 10 -7.64 10.86 0.39
CA ILE A 10 -6.43 11.46 0.97
C ILE A 10 -6.38 11.22 2.50
N GLU A 11 -7.51 11.39 3.19
CA GLU A 11 -7.59 11.15 4.64
C GLU A 11 -7.36 9.68 5.02
N GLU A 12 -7.85 8.73 4.21
CA GLU A 12 -7.59 7.30 4.39
C GLU A 12 -6.10 6.96 4.20
N GLU A 13 -5.46 7.46 3.15
CA GLU A 13 -4.01 7.27 2.92
C GLU A 13 -3.17 7.82 4.08
N PHE A 14 -3.51 9.00 4.61
CA PHE A 14 -2.82 9.54 5.78
C PHE A 14 -3.06 8.72 7.05
N ARG A 15 -4.24 8.09 7.19
CA ARG A 15 -4.54 7.22 8.33
C ARG A 15 -3.74 5.92 8.26
N ASP A 16 -3.62 5.34 7.08
CA ASP A 16 -2.84 4.12 6.84
C ASP A 16 -1.36 4.34 7.13
N ILE A 17 -0.77 5.50 6.80
CA ILE A 17 0.62 5.79 7.19
C ILE A 17 0.79 5.93 8.72
N LYS A 18 -0.20 6.52 9.40
CA LYS A 18 -0.12 6.81 10.84
C LYS A 18 -0.27 5.57 11.71
N SER A 19 -1.17 4.66 11.33
CA SER A 19 -1.54 3.51 12.15
C SER A 19 -0.35 2.62 12.48
N SER A 20 -0.11 2.36 13.75
CA SER A 20 0.86 1.36 14.22
C SER A 20 0.43 -0.08 13.98
N SER A 21 -0.86 -0.37 14.00
CA SER A 21 -1.39 -1.73 13.88
C SER A 21 -1.55 -2.20 12.43
N PHE A 22 -1.89 -1.28 11.53
CA PHE A 22 -2.23 -1.61 10.13
C PHE A 22 -1.33 -0.90 9.11
N GLY A 23 -0.42 -0.06 9.59
CA GLY A 23 0.32 0.91 8.79
C GLY A 23 1.81 0.99 9.12
N LEU A 24 2.39 2.17 8.96
CA LEU A 24 3.82 2.42 9.19
C LEU A 24 4.12 2.99 10.58
N GLY A 25 3.12 3.15 11.45
CA GLY A 25 3.31 3.61 12.83
C GLY A 25 3.87 5.02 12.96
N PHE A 26 3.61 5.89 11.98
CA PHE A 26 4.15 7.25 11.97
C PHE A 26 3.76 8.04 13.23
N GLU A 27 2.63 7.73 13.88
CA GLU A 27 2.18 8.32 15.14
C GLU A 27 3.20 8.24 16.29
N HIS A 28 4.18 7.34 16.22
CA HIS A 28 5.23 7.20 17.22
C HIS A 28 6.45 8.12 17.00
N HIS A 29 6.46 8.98 15.99
CA HIS A 29 7.64 9.77 15.65
C HIS A 29 8.11 10.74 16.74
N LYS A 30 7.19 11.23 17.59
CA LYS A 30 7.40 12.16 18.74
C LYS A 30 8.24 13.43 18.46
N SER A 31 8.58 13.71 17.21
CA SER A 31 9.42 14.84 16.81
C SER A 31 8.60 16.12 16.68
N ARG A 32 9.17 17.26 17.11
CA ARG A 32 8.62 18.60 16.89
C ARG A 32 9.35 19.39 15.79
N SER A 33 10.49 18.87 15.31
CA SER A 33 11.24 19.48 14.20
C SER A 33 10.55 19.16 12.87
N VAL A 34 10.20 20.21 12.13
CA VAL A 34 9.61 20.12 10.79
C VAL A 34 10.53 19.37 9.83
N GLN A 35 11.84 19.61 9.90
CA GLN A 35 12.85 18.96 9.06
C GLN A 35 12.86 17.44 9.29
N ARG A 36 12.85 17.01 10.56
CA ARG A 36 12.81 15.58 10.90
C ARG A 36 11.48 14.94 10.48
N ILE A 37 10.36 15.63 10.64
CA ILE A 37 9.05 15.15 10.19
C ILE A 37 9.05 14.97 8.67
N ALA A 38 9.59 15.93 7.90
CA ALA A 38 9.66 15.84 6.45
C ALA A 38 10.46 14.61 5.98
N ILE A 39 11.60 14.32 6.61
CA ILE A 39 12.40 13.13 6.31
C ILE A 39 11.62 11.85 6.63
N LEU A 40 10.96 11.79 7.78
CA LEU A 40 10.17 10.61 8.16
C LEU A 40 8.98 10.41 7.21
N ILE A 41 8.33 11.48 6.74
CA ILE A 41 7.26 11.40 5.75
C ILE A 41 7.82 10.86 4.44
N LEU A 42 8.99 11.34 3.99
CA LEU A 42 9.63 10.82 2.79
C LEU A 42 9.90 9.31 2.89
N ILE A 43 10.48 8.86 4.00
CA ILE A 43 10.73 7.43 4.25
C ILE A 43 9.42 6.65 4.27
N ALA A 44 8.39 7.16 4.95
CA ALA A 44 7.08 6.52 5.01
C ALA A 44 6.44 6.42 3.62
N THR A 45 6.51 7.46 2.80
CA THR A 45 6.01 7.45 1.42
C THR A 45 6.73 6.41 0.56
N LEU A 46 8.06 6.33 0.66
CA LEU A 46 8.84 5.31 -0.07
C LEU A 46 8.45 3.89 0.37
N ALA A 47 8.32 3.66 1.68
CA ALA A 47 7.85 2.38 2.21
C ALA A 47 6.43 2.05 1.74
N SER A 48 5.53 3.05 1.68
CA SER A 48 4.17 2.88 1.16
C SER A 48 4.16 2.50 -0.32
N ILE A 49 5.03 3.10 -1.15
CA ILE A 49 5.16 2.73 -2.57
C ILE A 49 5.60 1.28 -2.69
N LEU A 50 6.63 0.86 -1.94
CA LEU A 50 7.11 -0.52 -1.94
C LEU A 50 6.02 -1.50 -1.47
N ALA A 51 5.31 -1.18 -0.39
CA ALA A 51 4.20 -1.99 0.09
C ALA A 51 3.10 -2.13 -0.98
N ASN A 52 2.77 -1.06 -1.71
CA ASN A 52 1.80 -1.14 -2.81
C ASN A 52 2.29 -2.06 -3.95
N ILE A 53 3.57 -1.99 -4.33
CA ILE A 53 4.15 -2.89 -5.35
C ILE A 53 4.08 -4.34 -4.89
N ILE A 54 4.49 -4.64 -3.66
CA ILE A 54 4.46 -5.99 -3.08
C ILE A 54 3.02 -6.50 -3.00
N GLY A 55 2.08 -5.67 -2.54
CA GLY A 55 0.67 -6.05 -2.44
C GLY A 55 0.02 -6.31 -3.80
N LEU A 56 0.39 -5.55 -4.82
CA LEU A 56 -0.02 -5.81 -6.20
C LEU A 56 0.57 -7.11 -6.73
N ALA A 57 1.84 -7.39 -6.42
CA ALA A 57 2.47 -8.65 -6.79
C ALA A 57 1.81 -9.86 -6.11
N ILE A 58 1.42 -9.73 -4.83
CA ILE A 58 0.61 -10.73 -4.11
C ILE A 58 -0.76 -10.95 -4.78
N LEU A 59 -1.39 -9.88 -5.29
CA LEU A 59 -2.65 -9.98 -6.02
C LEU A 59 -2.45 -10.78 -7.31
N ILE A 60 -1.44 -10.42 -8.12
CA ILE A 60 -1.12 -11.08 -9.40
C ILE A 60 -0.79 -12.57 -9.18
N ALA A 61 -0.05 -12.88 -8.11
CA ALA A 61 0.25 -14.26 -7.72
C ALA A 61 -0.96 -15.04 -7.18
N GLY A 62 -2.14 -14.41 -7.03
CA GLY A 62 -3.34 -15.03 -6.47
C GLY A 62 -3.28 -15.31 -4.96
N LEU A 63 -2.22 -14.85 -4.28
CA LEU A 63 -1.94 -15.15 -2.87
C LEU A 63 -2.71 -14.27 -1.89
N HIS A 64 -3.28 -13.16 -2.36
CA HIS A 64 -4.09 -12.23 -1.56
C HIS A 64 -5.20 -12.91 -0.73
N ARG A 65 -5.74 -14.04 -1.22
CA ARG A 65 -6.79 -14.82 -0.53
C ARG A 65 -6.33 -15.40 0.80
N ARG A 66 -5.03 -15.64 0.99
CA ARG A 66 -4.47 -16.13 2.26
C ARG A 66 -4.59 -15.11 3.39
N TYR A 67 -4.63 -13.83 3.03
CA TYR A 67 -4.71 -12.71 3.98
C TYR A 67 -6.15 -12.23 4.22
N GLN A 68 -7.11 -12.75 3.46
CA GLN A 68 -8.51 -12.35 3.56
C GLN A 68 -9.32 -13.39 4.33
N ALA A 69 -9.83 -13.01 5.51
CA ALA A 69 -10.75 -13.85 6.29
C ALA A 69 -12.19 -13.86 5.75
N ASN A 70 -12.56 -12.85 4.94
CA ASN A 70 -13.92 -12.70 4.42
C ASN A 70 -14.24 -13.68 3.28
N THR A 71 -15.49 -14.14 3.21
CA THR A 71 -16.01 -15.08 2.20
C THR A 71 -16.18 -14.48 0.80
N VAL A 72 -16.06 -13.16 0.65
CA VAL A 72 -16.21 -12.45 -0.62
C VAL A 72 -15.06 -12.79 -1.58
N LYS A 73 -15.35 -13.53 -2.66
CA LYS A 73 -14.36 -13.91 -3.68
C LYS A 73 -14.44 -13.08 -4.97
N THR A 74 -15.49 -12.26 -5.12
CA THR A 74 -15.82 -11.54 -6.35
C THR A 74 -15.05 -10.23 -6.52
N ARG A 75 -14.50 -9.67 -5.43
CA ARG A 75 -13.73 -8.43 -5.44
C ARG A 75 -12.64 -8.45 -4.39
N ARG A 76 -11.59 -7.68 -4.64
CA ARG A 76 -10.55 -7.39 -3.65
C ARG A 76 -11.14 -6.53 -2.53
N VAL A 77 -10.91 -6.96 -1.28
CA VAL A 77 -11.38 -6.26 -0.07
C VAL A 77 -10.24 -5.49 0.61
N LEU A 78 -9.02 -6.00 0.57
CA LEU A 78 -7.86 -5.39 1.25
C LEU A 78 -7.08 -4.46 0.31
N SER A 79 -6.57 -3.33 0.84
CA SER A 79 -5.71 -2.41 0.10
C SER A 79 -4.38 -3.08 -0.30
N PHE A 80 -3.74 -2.58 -1.36
CA PHE A 80 -2.43 -3.09 -1.77
C PHE A 80 -1.38 -2.81 -0.70
N HIS A 81 -1.40 -1.62 -0.12
CA HIS A 81 -0.54 -1.26 1.01
C HIS A 81 -0.63 -2.28 2.15
N TYR A 82 -1.84 -2.60 2.62
CA TYR A 82 -2.03 -3.56 3.71
C TYR A 82 -1.53 -4.97 3.33
N LEU A 83 -1.88 -5.44 2.13
CA LEU A 83 -1.40 -6.73 1.63
C LEU A 83 0.13 -6.77 1.55
N GLY A 84 0.75 -5.70 1.09
CA GLY A 84 2.20 -5.56 1.01
C GLY A 84 2.88 -5.65 2.36
N LEU A 85 2.38 -4.91 3.35
CA LEU A 85 2.90 -4.97 4.73
C LEU A 85 2.75 -6.37 5.33
N ARG A 86 1.62 -7.03 5.10
CA ARG A 86 1.39 -8.41 5.56
C ARG A 86 2.32 -9.41 4.87
N GLY A 87 2.49 -9.28 3.55
CA GLY A 87 3.40 -10.10 2.78
C GLY A 87 4.86 -9.92 3.18
N PHE A 88 5.26 -8.69 3.47
CA PHE A 88 6.62 -8.38 3.92
C PHE A 88 6.96 -9.03 5.26
N VAL A 89 6.00 -9.12 6.17
CA VAL A 89 6.18 -9.78 7.49
C VAL A 89 6.05 -11.31 7.39
N ASP A 90 5.35 -11.84 6.39
CA ASP A 90 5.19 -13.27 6.20
C ASP A 90 6.49 -13.92 5.68
N LYS A 91 7.21 -14.62 6.56
CA LYS A 91 8.45 -15.34 6.22
C LYS A 91 8.26 -16.47 5.19
N ARG A 92 7.02 -16.90 4.94
CA ARG A 92 6.69 -17.93 3.94
C ARG A 92 6.39 -17.33 2.58
N PHE A 93 6.31 -16.00 2.49
CA PHE A 93 6.08 -15.30 1.24
C PHE A 93 7.39 -15.17 0.47
N THR A 94 7.43 -15.78 -0.71
CA THR A 94 8.52 -15.62 -1.68
C THR A 94 7.94 -14.97 -2.93
N LEU A 95 8.57 -13.89 -3.37
CA LEU A 95 8.18 -13.18 -4.59
C LEU A 95 9.16 -13.52 -5.71
N LEU A 96 8.63 -14.04 -6.83
CA LEU A 96 9.43 -14.26 -8.03
C LEU A 96 9.72 -12.92 -8.71
N CYS A 97 10.90 -12.76 -9.31
CA CYS A 97 11.26 -11.55 -10.06
C CYS A 97 10.22 -11.19 -11.12
N GLU A 98 9.70 -12.18 -11.85
CA GLU A 98 8.65 -12.00 -12.86
C GLU A 98 7.37 -11.36 -12.28
N GLN A 99 6.96 -11.79 -11.08
CA GLN A 99 5.78 -11.25 -10.40
C GLN A 99 6.00 -9.81 -9.94
N TYR A 100 7.22 -9.49 -9.52
CA TYR A 100 7.60 -8.13 -9.16
C TYR A 100 7.61 -7.21 -10.38
N GLU A 101 8.24 -7.63 -11.48
CA GLU A 101 8.28 -6.87 -12.73
C GLU A 101 6.88 -6.65 -13.31
N ALA A 102 6.04 -7.70 -13.31
CA ALA A 102 4.64 -7.60 -13.71
C ALA A 102 3.85 -6.61 -12.83
N ALA A 103 4.11 -6.58 -11.52
CA ALA A 103 3.50 -5.62 -10.62
C ALA A 103 3.95 -4.18 -10.91
N VAL A 104 5.25 -3.95 -11.13
CA VAL A 104 5.78 -2.63 -11.49
C VAL A 104 5.18 -2.14 -12.82
N LEU A 105 5.08 -3.01 -13.82
CA LEU A 105 4.48 -2.67 -15.11
C LEU A 105 3.00 -2.29 -14.95
N ASN A 106 2.22 -3.11 -14.23
CA ASN A 106 0.82 -2.83 -13.95
C ASN A 106 0.63 -1.53 -13.17
N LEU A 107 1.51 -1.23 -12.22
CA LEU A 107 1.45 0.03 -11.49
C LEU A 107 1.64 1.22 -12.45
N ARG A 108 2.61 1.11 -13.38
CA ARG A 108 2.84 2.16 -14.39
C ARG A 108 1.65 2.36 -15.31
N THR A 109 0.99 1.28 -15.75
CA THR A 109 -0.21 1.40 -16.59
C THR A 109 -1.36 2.02 -15.82
N ILE A 110 -1.63 1.57 -14.60
CA ILE A 110 -2.66 2.16 -13.73
C ILE A 110 -2.39 3.66 -13.54
N ILE A 111 -1.15 4.04 -13.27
CA ILE A 111 -0.77 5.44 -13.10
C ILE A 111 -1.04 6.23 -14.39
N ALA A 112 -0.58 5.73 -15.54
CA ALA A 112 -0.79 6.39 -16.83
C ALA A 112 -2.28 6.58 -17.16
N ASP A 113 -3.09 5.55 -16.93
CA ASP A 113 -4.54 5.59 -17.17
C ASP A 113 -5.24 6.63 -16.29
N ASN A 114 -4.79 6.80 -15.04
CA ASN A 114 -5.34 7.82 -14.13
C ASN A 114 -4.94 9.25 -14.50
N PHE A 115 -3.85 9.45 -15.26
CA PHE A 115 -3.42 10.78 -15.71
C PHE A 115 -3.94 11.16 -17.10
N ASN A 116 -4.42 10.18 -17.87
CA ASN A 116 -4.98 10.37 -19.22
C ASN A 116 -6.51 10.47 -19.24
N GLY A 117 -7.16 10.48 -18.08
CA GLY A 117 -8.62 10.56 -17.90
C GLY A 117 -9.12 11.89 -17.34
#